data_AF-A0A5Q0SGK9-F1
#
_entry.id   AF-A0A5Q0SGK9-F1
#
_cell.length_a   1.000
_cell.length_b   1.000
_cell.length_c   1.000
_cell.angle_alpha   90.00
_cell.angle_beta   90.00
_cell.angle_gamma   90.00
#
_symmetry.space_group_name_H-M   'P 1'
#
loop_
_entity.id
_entity.type
_entity.pdbx_description
1 polymer ?
#
loop_
_entity_poly.entity_id
_entity_poly.type
_entity_poly.pdbx_seq_one_letter_code
_entity_poly.pdbx_strand_id
1 'polypeptide(L)'
;MVKKVIYYDRTVSPSFLDTKVILSKPPDYDVVDYFTISEWLEVAGKGDILVFAHDIIPYTAYEITPYSTDSKLLRFLQRGGIVVWLGDVPFFYRLHCYDSSQEKEIEETKELLKKNVSYTLIPEFYLKKYGPYERDKQLCTLDIIGGFYADLNNVSWIGLDFKHLNFYKLNDVCYLNTPARITPTIIGKLLGYQSRETIRPVKLTTKIFPLTMTELDGICQGKYAGSWIAQIGEGVFVRLYDHREDIVNVSNIFKIAETLSNSIQLKL
;
A
#
# COMPACT_ATOMS: atom_id res chain seq x y z
N MET A 1 -19.51 -8.67 -15.97
CA MET A 1 -20.00 -8.35 -14.61
C MET A 1 -18.79 -7.87 -13.82
N VAL A 2 -18.90 -6.75 -13.12
CA VAL A 2 -17.80 -6.20 -12.31
C VAL A 2 -17.55 -7.12 -11.12
N LYS A 3 -16.31 -7.57 -10.95
CA LYS A 3 -15.85 -8.31 -9.79
C LYS A 3 -15.35 -7.33 -8.73
N LYS A 4 -15.70 -7.58 -7.48
CA LYS A 4 -15.40 -6.68 -6.36
C LYS A 4 -14.87 -7.51 -5.22
N VAL A 5 -13.69 -7.18 -4.74
CA VAL A 5 -13.05 -7.93 -3.65
C VAL A 5 -12.46 -7.02 -2.61
N ILE A 6 -12.42 -7.52 -1.37
CA ILE A 6 -11.62 -6.96 -0.28
C ILE A 6 -10.46 -7.91 -0.03
N TYR A 7 -9.24 -7.40 -0.06
CA TYR A 7 -8.09 -8.10 0.50
C TYR A 7 -8.12 -8.00 2.03
N TYR A 8 -8.29 -9.15 2.68
CA TYR A 8 -8.20 -9.27 4.13
C TYR A 8 -7.69 -10.63 4.54
N ASP A 9 -6.68 -10.63 5.41
CA ASP A 9 -6.06 -11.82 5.96
C ASP A 9 -5.78 -11.65 7.45
N ARG A 10 -6.42 -12.48 8.28
CA ARG A 10 -6.29 -12.45 9.74
C ARG A 10 -4.89 -12.76 10.24
N THR A 11 -4.06 -13.35 9.40
CA THR A 11 -2.70 -13.75 9.76
C THR A 11 -1.68 -12.66 9.42
N VAL A 12 -2.09 -11.61 8.71
CA VAL A 12 -1.30 -10.39 8.47
C VAL A 12 -1.65 -9.36 9.52
N SER A 13 -0.67 -8.50 9.85
CA SER A 13 -0.87 -7.46 10.85
C SER A 13 -2.13 -6.64 10.56
N PRO A 14 -2.95 -6.37 11.59
CA PRO A 14 -4.17 -5.61 11.43
C PRO A 14 -3.86 -4.15 11.06
N SER A 15 -4.67 -3.60 10.17
CA SER A 15 -4.80 -2.13 10.00
C SER A 15 -5.81 -1.61 11.00
N PHE A 16 -5.82 -0.30 11.26
CA PHE A 16 -6.81 0.30 12.14
C PHE A 16 -8.25 0.27 11.61
N LEU A 17 -8.42 0.02 10.30
CA LEU A 17 -9.73 -0.05 9.65
C LEU A 17 -10.18 -1.47 9.31
N ASP A 18 -9.30 -2.46 9.45
CA ASP A 18 -9.50 -3.80 8.87
C ASP A 18 -10.84 -4.44 9.29
N THR A 19 -11.14 -4.41 10.57
CA THR A 19 -12.29 -5.04 11.20
C THR A 19 -13.56 -4.30 10.83
N LYS A 20 -13.52 -2.95 10.80
CA LYS A 20 -14.68 -2.14 10.42
C LYS A 20 -15.03 -2.31 8.95
N VAL A 21 -14.01 -2.39 8.08
CA VAL A 21 -14.15 -2.62 6.64
C VAL A 21 -14.81 -3.97 6.37
N ILE A 22 -14.34 -5.04 7.03
CA ILE A 22 -14.91 -6.38 6.86
C ILE A 22 -16.32 -6.49 7.42
N LEU A 23 -16.59 -5.93 8.60
CA LEU A 23 -17.94 -5.95 9.19
C LEU A 23 -18.96 -5.13 8.38
N SER A 24 -18.50 -4.12 7.64
CA SER A 24 -19.36 -3.23 6.84
C SER A 24 -19.30 -3.54 5.34
N LYS A 25 -18.69 -4.66 4.94
CA LYS A 25 -18.52 -5.06 3.55
C LYS A 25 -19.89 -5.26 2.88
N PRO A 26 -20.13 -4.65 1.70
CA PRO A 26 -21.33 -4.91 0.92
C PRO A 26 -21.48 -6.41 0.53
N PRO A 27 -22.71 -6.92 0.33
CA PRO A 27 -22.93 -8.32 0.00
C PRO A 27 -22.27 -8.79 -1.30
N ASP A 28 -22.07 -7.88 -2.26
CA ASP A 28 -21.52 -8.14 -3.59
C ASP A 28 -19.98 -8.03 -3.67
N TYR A 29 -19.31 -7.78 -2.54
CA TYR A 29 -17.85 -7.87 -2.45
C TYR A 29 -17.45 -9.24 -1.91
N ASP A 30 -16.60 -9.98 -2.60
CA ASP A 30 -15.97 -11.17 -2.05
C ASP A 30 -14.77 -10.79 -1.17
N VAL A 31 -14.28 -11.73 -0.36
CA VAL A 31 -13.03 -11.56 0.41
C VAL A 31 -11.98 -12.48 -0.19
N VAL A 32 -10.84 -11.90 -0.54
CA VAL A 32 -9.64 -12.62 -0.95
C VAL A 32 -8.58 -12.49 0.12
N ASP A 33 -7.86 -13.58 0.35
CA ASP A 33 -6.78 -13.66 1.33
C ASP A 33 -5.41 -13.58 0.65
N TYR A 34 -4.35 -13.78 1.43
CA TYR A 34 -2.99 -13.76 0.94
C TYR A 34 -2.75 -14.73 -0.23
N PHE A 35 -3.39 -15.89 -0.27
CA PHE A 35 -3.12 -16.91 -1.28
C PHE A 35 -3.97 -16.74 -2.53
N THR A 36 -5.23 -16.31 -2.36
CA THR A 36 -6.22 -16.25 -3.44
C THR A 36 -6.21 -14.93 -4.21
N ILE A 37 -5.66 -13.85 -3.63
CA ILE A 37 -5.56 -12.54 -4.32
C ILE A 37 -4.79 -12.63 -5.64
N SER A 38 -3.79 -13.51 -5.72
CA SER A 38 -2.97 -13.68 -6.93
C SER A 38 -3.80 -14.19 -8.11
N GLU A 39 -4.61 -15.22 -7.88
CA GLU A 39 -5.46 -15.83 -8.89
C GLU A 39 -6.54 -14.85 -9.35
N TRP A 40 -7.10 -14.08 -8.41
CA TRP A 40 -8.07 -13.03 -8.75
C TRP A 40 -7.45 -11.94 -9.63
N LEU A 41 -6.24 -11.48 -9.30
CA LEU A 41 -5.52 -10.45 -10.06
C LEU A 41 -5.16 -10.89 -11.49
N GLU A 42 -5.04 -12.19 -11.78
CA GLU A 42 -4.78 -12.68 -13.14
C GLU A 42 -5.98 -12.51 -14.06
N VAL A 43 -7.20 -12.63 -13.53
CA VAL A 43 -8.44 -12.61 -14.31
C VAL A 43 -9.25 -11.32 -14.19
N ALA A 44 -8.93 -10.46 -13.23
CA ALA A 44 -9.60 -9.18 -13.02
C ALA A 44 -9.12 -8.11 -14.02
N GLY A 45 -9.98 -7.15 -14.36
CA GLY A 45 -9.69 -6.13 -15.36
C GLY A 45 -10.53 -4.86 -15.25
N LYS A 46 -10.91 -4.30 -16.40
CA LYS A 46 -11.55 -2.98 -16.50
C LYS A 46 -12.79 -2.85 -15.61
N GLY A 47 -12.73 -1.91 -14.67
CA GLY A 47 -13.81 -1.60 -13.73
C GLY A 47 -13.91 -2.52 -12.52
N ASP A 48 -13.17 -3.63 -12.47
CA ASP A 48 -13.12 -4.50 -11.28
C ASP A 48 -12.45 -3.75 -10.12
N ILE A 49 -12.86 -4.08 -8.90
CA ILE A 49 -12.51 -3.33 -7.69
C ILE A 49 -11.77 -4.23 -6.70
N LEU A 50 -10.62 -3.74 -6.23
CA LEU A 50 -9.84 -4.33 -5.14
C LEU A 50 -9.68 -3.30 -4.00
N VAL A 51 -10.26 -3.59 -2.85
CA VAL A 51 -10.09 -2.78 -1.62
C VAL A 51 -9.07 -3.46 -0.72
N PHE A 52 -8.00 -2.76 -0.33
CA PHE A 52 -7.04 -3.24 0.67
C PHE A 52 -7.50 -2.83 2.06
N ALA A 53 -7.83 -3.82 2.90
CA ALA A 53 -8.15 -3.61 4.32
C ALA A 53 -6.90 -3.62 5.23
N HIS A 54 -5.72 -3.91 4.66
CA HIS A 54 -4.44 -3.91 5.35
C HIS A 54 -3.49 -2.88 4.75
N ASP A 55 -2.58 -2.38 5.59
CA ASP A 55 -1.54 -1.43 5.19
C ASP A 55 -0.35 -2.15 4.49
N ILE A 56 -0.50 -3.41 4.10
CA ILE A 56 0.53 -4.21 3.43
C ILE A 56 -0.02 -4.85 2.16
N ILE A 57 0.69 -4.63 1.04
CA ILE A 57 0.46 -5.39 -0.19
C ILE A 57 1.11 -6.77 -0.02
N PRO A 58 0.37 -7.87 -0.15
CA PRO A 58 0.94 -9.20 -0.07
C PRO A 58 1.86 -9.45 -1.25
N TYR A 59 2.94 -10.20 -1.02
CA TYR A 59 3.90 -10.53 -2.08
C TYR A 59 3.25 -11.28 -3.24
N THR A 60 2.20 -12.08 -3.00
CA THR A 60 1.40 -12.75 -4.04
C THR A 60 0.64 -11.79 -4.97
N ALA A 61 0.40 -10.54 -4.54
CA ALA A 61 -0.18 -9.49 -5.37
C ALA A 61 0.88 -8.56 -5.98
N TYR A 62 2.00 -8.36 -5.26
CA TYR A 62 3.04 -7.43 -5.69
C TYR A 62 4.14 -8.10 -6.53
N GLU A 63 4.64 -9.29 -6.18
CA GLU A 63 5.68 -10.03 -6.93
C GLU A 63 6.91 -9.21 -7.38
N ILE A 64 7.18 -8.05 -6.77
CA ILE A 64 8.31 -7.18 -7.11
C ILE A 64 9.53 -7.61 -6.29
N THR A 65 10.54 -8.14 -6.97
CA THR A 65 11.94 -7.95 -6.55
C THR A 65 12.38 -6.54 -6.97
N PRO A 66 13.37 -5.89 -6.33
CA PRO A 66 13.85 -4.56 -6.72
C PRO A 66 14.32 -4.42 -8.19
N TYR A 67 14.28 -5.49 -8.99
CA TYR A 67 14.64 -5.55 -10.40
C TYR A 67 13.46 -5.78 -11.35
N SER A 68 12.25 -6.08 -10.86
CA SER A 68 11.04 -6.29 -11.69
C SER A 68 10.02 -5.20 -11.46
N THR A 69 9.66 -4.47 -12.51
CA THR A 69 8.61 -3.43 -12.49
C THR A 69 7.26 -3.93 -12.96
N ASP A 70 7.05 -5.25 -13.04
CA ASP A 70 5.91 -5.90 -13.68
C ASP A 70 5.11 -6.77 -12.69
N SER A 71 4.44 -6.10 -11.73
CA SER A 71 3.63 -6.77 -10.72
C SER A 71 2.24 -7.14 -11.21
N LYS A 72 1.64 -8.18 -10.62
CA LYS A 72 0.22 -8.53 -10.84
C LYS A 72 -0.70 -7.36 -10.53
N LEU A 73 -0.44 -6.63 -9.44
CA LEU A 73 -1.19 -5.42 -9.09
C LEU A 73 -1.03 -4.30 -10.13
N LEU A 74 0.18 -4.09 -10.68
CA LEU A 74 0.40 -3.11 -11.74
C LEU A 74 -0.32 -3.52 -13.03
N ARG A 75 -0.23 -4.79 -13.44
CA ARG A 75 -0.94 -5.29 -14.62
C ARG A 75 -2.46 -5.13 -14.48
N PHE A 76 -3.00 -5.39 -13.28
CA PHE A 76 -4.41 -5.16 -12.98
C PHE A 76 -4.81 -3.69 -13.20
N LEU A 77 -4.04 -2.74 -12.66
CA LEU A 77 -4.25 -1.31 -12.89
C LEU A 77 -4.12 -0.96 -14.38
N GLN A 78 -3.10 -1.47 -15.06
CA GLN A 78 -2.91 -1.23 -16.49
C GLN A 78 -4.11 -1.67 -17.34
N ARG A 79 -4.78 -2.77 -16.96
CA ARG A 79 -5.99 -3.29 -17.61
C ARG A 79 -7.29 -2.57 -17.21
N GLY A 80 -7.23 -1.47 -16.47
CA GLY A 80 -8.43 -0.70 -16.08
C GLY A 80 -8.99 -1.05 -14.71
N GLY A 81 -8.26 -1.82 -13.91
CA GLY A 81 -8.65 -2.16 -12.54
C GLY A 81 -8.63 -0.96 -11.59
N ILE A 82 -9.38 -1.08 -10.49
CA ILE A 82 -9.47 -0.05 -9.45
C ILE A 82 -8.94 -0.60 -8.15
N VAL A 83 -7.96 0.10 -7.58
CA VAL A 83 -7.41 -0.19 -6.27
C VAL A 83 -7.84 0.90 -5.30
N VAL A 84 -8.46 0.51 -4.20
CA VAL A 84 -8.73 1.39 -3.05
C VAL A 84 -7.85 0.95 -1.90
N TRP A 85 -6.88 1.79 -1.58
CA TRP A 85 -5.92 1.59 -0.51
C TRP A 85 -6.35 2.36 0.74
N LEU A 86 -6.45 1.65 1.86
CA LEU A 86 -6.78 2.21 3.17
C LEU A 86 -5.54 2.15 4.06
N GLY A 87 -5.25 3.23 4.77
CA GLY A 87 -4.19 3.26 5.76
C GLY A 87 -2.96 4.06 5.35
N ASP A 88 -1.82 3.67 5.91
CA ASP A 88 -0.51 4.29 5.70
C ASP A 88 -0.10 4.22 4.19
N VAL A 89 1.15 4.48 3.90
CA VAL A 89 1.74 4.31 2.58
C VAL A 89 1.71 2.83 2.18
N PRO A 90 1.49 2.46 0.90
CA PRO A 90 1.55 1.06 0.50
C PRO A 90 2.92 0.43 0.76
N PHE A 91 2.99 -0.41 1.79
CA PHE A 91 4.15 -1.21 2.13
C PHE A 91 4.13 -2.55 1.37
N PHE A 92 5.31 -3.11 1.10
CA PHE A 92 5.45 -4.46 0.54
C PHE A 92 6.68 -5.15 1.14
N TYR A 93 6.56 -6.47 1.25
CA TYR A 93 7.68 -7.31 1.64
C TYR A 93 8.66 -7.50 0.47
N ARG A 94 9.94 -7.36 0.75
CA ARG A 94 11.06 -7.71 -0.12
C ARG A 94 11.80 -8.88 0.51
N LEU A 95 12.05 -9.92 -0.27
CA LEU A 95 12.99 -10.98 0.10
C LEU A 95 14.40 -10.59 -0.33
N HIS A 96 15.36 -10.68 0.58
CA HIS A 96 16.79 -10.55 0.32
C HIS A 96 17.48 -11.85 0.72
N CYS A 97 18.47 -12.32 -0.03
CA CYS A 97 19.22 -13.54 0.31
C CYS A 97 20.71 -13.23 0.39
N TYR A 98 21.35 -13.73 1.43
CA TYR A 98 22.77 -13.56 1.73
C TYR A 98 23.45 -14.92 1.75
N ASP A 99 24.78 -14.97 1.70
CA ASP A 99 25.49 -16.23 1.93
C ASP A 99 25.37 -16.64 3.41
N SER A 100 25.10 -17.92 3.67
CA SER A 100 25.06 -18.52 5.01
C SER A 100 26.35 -18.33 5.81
N SER A 101 27.49 -18.11 5.13
CA SER A 101 28.74 -17.76 5.81
C SER A 101 28.70 -16.39 6.51
N GLN A 102 27.64 -15.60 6.30
CA GLN A 102 27.46 -14.24 6.82
C GLN A 102 26.40 -14.19 7.94
N GLU A 103 26.14 -15.32 8.62
CA GLU A 103 25.10 -15.46 9.64
C GLU A 103 25.17 -14.38 10.72
N LYS A 104 26.39 -14.02 11.16
CA LYS A 104 26.60 -12.99 12.19
C LYS A 104 26.18 -11.61 11.70
N GLU A 105 26.58 -11.22 10.50
CA GLU A 105 26.20 -9.94 9.88
C GLU A 105 24.68 -9.87 9.65
N ILE A 106 24.04 -11.01 9.38
CA ILE A 106 22.59 -11.10 9.21
C ILE A 106 21.86 -10.86 10.53
N GLU A 107 22.32 -11.44 11.64
CA GLU A 107 21.76 -11.18 12.97
C GLU A 107 21.98 -9.73 13.41
N GLU A 108 23.16 -9.16 13.16
CA GLU A 108 23.43 -7.74 13.43
C GLU A 108 22.49 -6.82 12.61
N THR A 109 22.25 -7.16 11.35
CA THR A 109 21.31 -6.44 10.48
C THR A 109 19.86 -6.56 10.99
N LYS A 110 19.44 -7.74 11.47
CA LYS A 110 18.12 -7.92 12.10
C LYS A 110 17.95 -7.03 13.34
N GLU A 111 18.97 -6.94 14.19
CA GLU A 111 18.94 -6.08 15.37
C GLU A 111 18.94 -4.58 15.02
N LEU A 112 19.69 -4.17 13.99
CA LEU A 112 19.63 -2.81 13.45
C LEU A 112 18.24 -2.50 12.88
N LEU A 113 17.65 -3.42 12.14
CA LEU A 113 16.30 -3.29 11.61
C LEU A 113 15.24 -3.18 12.71
N LYS A 114 15.30 -3.99 13.77
CA LYS A 114 14.39 -3.88 14.94
C LYS A 114 14.42 -2.50 15.60
N LYS A 115 15.58 -1.84 15.59
CA LYS A 115 15.76 -0.50 16.17
C LYS A 115 15.27 0.63 15.24
N ASN A 116 15.34 0.41 13.93
CA ASN A 116 15.04 1.43 12.93
C ASN A 116 13.63 1.29 12.31
N VAL A 117 12.99 0.14 12.47
CA VAL A 117 11.69 -0.18 11.87
C VAL A 117 10.74 -0.66 12.97
N SER A 118 9.58 0.01 13.09
CA SER A 118 8.45 -0.54 13.84
C SER A 118 7.86 -1.67 13.01
N TYR A 119 8.37 -2.89 13.15
CA TYR A 119 7.94 -4.01 12.31
C TYR A 119 6.43 -4.23 12.44
N THR A 120 5.75 -4.11 11.32
CA THR A 120 4.49 -4.79 11.10
C THR A 120 4.77 -6.30 11.17
N LEU A 121 4.05 -7.05 12.01
CA LEU A 121 4.27 -8.48 12.19
C LEU A 121 4.27 -9.22 10.84
N ILE A 122 5.37 -9.89 10.50
CA ILE A 122 5.43 -10.79 9.35
C ILE A 122 4.67 -12.06 9.71
N PRO A 123 3.69 -12.50 8.90
CA PRO A 123 2.95 -13.71 9.20
C PRO A 123 3.83 -14.96 9.29
N GLU A 124 3.56 -15.86 10.24
CA GLU A 124 4.32 -17.09 10.41
C GLU A 124 4.23 -18.01 9.18
N PHE A 125 3.07 -18.06 8.51
CA PHE A 125 2.91 -18.84 7.27
C PHE A 125 3.81 -18.29 6.14
N TYR A 126 4.01 -16.97 6.11
CA TYR A 126 4.88 -16.31 5.15
C TYR A 126 6.32 -16.68 5.47
N LEU A 127 6.71 -16.70 6.74
CA LEU A 127 8.04 -17.16 7.14
C LEU A 127 8.27 -18.65 6.80
N LYS A 128 7.25 -19.50 6.90
CA LYS A 128 7.35 -20.92 6.51
C LYS A 128 7.49 -21.12 4.99
N LYS A 129 6.81 -20.30 4.19
CA LYS A 129 6.81 -20.40 2.72
C LYS A 129 7.93 -19.59 2.06
N TYR A 130 8.27 -18.44 2.64
CA TYR A 130 9.18 -17.42 2.09
C TYR A 130 10.20 -16.83 3.08
N GLY A 131 10.26 -17.29 4.34
CA GLY A 131 11.15 -16.75 5.39
C GLY A 131 12.59 -17.25 5.31
N PRO A 132 13.39 -17.08 6.38
CA PRO A 132 14.77 -17.55 6.38
C PRO A 132 14.79 -19.08 6.29
N TYR A 133 15.07 -19.58 5.10
CA TYR A 133 15.45 -20.96 4.86
C TYR A 133 16.84 -20.97 4.25
N GLU A 134 17.68 -21.89 4.72
CA GLU A 134 18.90 -22.25 4.01
C GLU A 134 18.50 -22.81 2.65
N ARG A 135 18.77 -22.06 1.59
CA ARG A 135 18.66 -22.55 0.22
C ARG A 135 20.04 -22.55 -0.39
N ASP A 136 20.60 -23.73 -0.62
CA ASP A 136 21.89 -23.89 -1.31
C ASP A 136 23.02 -23.01 -0.74
N LYS A 137 23.12 -22.94 0.61
CA LYS A 137 24.03 -22.08 1.40
C LYS A 137 23.68 -20.59 1.44
N GLN A 138 22.43 -20.21 1.19
CA GLN A 138 21.98 -18.84 1.32
C GLN A 138 21.00 -18.69 2.49
N LEU A 139 21.16 -17.64 3.29
CA LEU A 139 20.24 -17.23 4.34
C LEU A 139 19.42 -16.03 3.86
N CYS A 140 18.10 -16.19 3.75
CA CYS A 140 17.21 -15.14 3.26
C CYS A 140 16.51 -14.36 4.38
N THR A 141 16.41 -13.03 4.27
CA THR A 141 15.65 -12.15 5.16
C THR A 141 14.54 -11.45 4.41
N LEU A 142 13.46 -11.12 5.13
CA LEU A 142 12.39 -10.28 4.61
C LEU A 142 12.52 -8.90 5.22
N ASP A 143 12.42 -7.89 4.37
CA ASP A 143 12.42 -6.49 4.74
C ASP A 143 11.16 -5.80 4.20
N ILE A 144 10.64 -4.82 4.91
CA ILE A 144 9.51 -4.01 4.43
C ILE A 144 10.10 -2.76 3.78
N ILE A 145 9.89 -2.59 2.47
CA ILE A 145 10.28 -1.33 1.85
C ILE A 145 9.23 -0.27 2.24
N GLY A 146 9.60 0.51 3.25
CA GLY A 146 8.86 1.67 3.76
C GLY A 146 9.67 2.96 3.76
N GLY A 147 10.73 3.05 2.93
CA GLY A 147 11.59 4.25 2.81
C GLY A 147 13.04 4.05 3.25
N PHE A 148 13.45 2.82 3.54
CA PHE A 148 14.82 2.46 3.88
C PHE A 148 15.25 1.20 3.11
N TYR A 149 16.56 0.98 3.07
CA TYR A 149 17.21 -0.21 2.53
C TYR A 149 18.13 -0.77 3.59
N ALA A 150 17.90 -2.03 3.93
CA ALA A 150 18.90 -2.83 4.61
C ALA A 150 19.78 -3.59 3.63
N ASP A 151 21.09 -3.49 3.86
CA ASP A 151 22.15 -4.43 3.44
C ASP A 151 22.82 -5.01 4.69
N LEU A 152 23.71 -5.99 4.51
CA LEU A 152 24.52 -6.50 5.62
C LEU A 152 25.23 -5.34 6.35
N ASN A 153 24.98 -5.25 7.65
CA ASN A 153 25.54 -4.25 8.58
C ASN A 153 25.21 -2.79 8.24
N ASN A 154 24.27 -2.52 7.31
CA ASN A 154 23.93 -1.18 6.92
C ASN A 154 22.42 -1.02 6.71
N VAL A 155 21.78 -0.20 7.56
CA VAL A 155 20.43 0.28 7.33
C VAL A 155 20.53 1.74 6.94
N SER A 156 20.28 2.02 5.66
CA SER A 156 20.32 3.38 5.14
C SER A 156 18.93 3.81 4.70
N TRP A 157 18.57 5.06 4.99
CA TRP A 157 17.44 5.72 4.34
C TRP A 157 17.83 5.89 2.88
N ILE A 158 17.56 4.89 2.05
CA ILE A 158 17.74 5.10 0.64
C ILE A 158 16.61 6.02 0.20
N GLY A 159 17.03 7.17 -0.32
CA GLY A 159 16.27 7.89 -1.32
C GLY A 159 16.09 6.96 -2.52
N LEU A 160 15.18 5.98 -2.43
CA LEU A 160 14.97 5.01 -3.49
C LEU A 160 14.30 5.80 -4.58
N ASP A 161 15.04 6.10 -5.65
CA ASP A 161 14.46 6.61 -6.89
C ASP A 161 13.49 5.59 -7.54
N PHE A 162 13.35 4.42 -6.92
CA PHE A 162 12.31 3.44 -7.16
C PHE A 162 10.91 4.04 -7.05
N LYS A 163 10.07 3.68 -8.01
CA LYS A 163 8.67 4.07 -8.06
C LYS A 163 7.81 2.83 -7.83
N HIS A 164 7.09 2.79 -6.71
CA HIS A 164 6.00 1.85 -6.50
C HIS A 164 4.97 1.98 -7.60
N LEU A 165 4.60 0.84 -8.18
CA LEU A 165 3.66 0.77 -9.30
C LEU A 165 4.07 1.69 -10.47
N ASN A 166 5.39 1.93 -10.65
CA ASN A 166 5.99 2.88 -11.60
C ASN A 166 5.52 4.34 -11.49
N PHE A 167 4.82 4.69 -10.42
CA PHE A 167 4.17 5.98 -10.27
C PHE A 167 4.60 6.74 -9.00
N TYR A 168 4.77 6.04 -7.88
CA TYR A 168 4.84 6.63 -6.54
C TYR A 168 6.20 6.40 -5.87
N LYS A 169 6.89 7.45 -5.41
CA LYS A 169 8.13 7.31 -4.63
C LYS A 169 7.83 7.45 -3.14
N LEU A 170 8.43 6.60 -2.31
CA LEU A 170 8.30 6.72 -0.84
C LEU A 170 8.93 8.01 -0.31
N ASN A 171 9.90 8.57 -1.03
CA ASN A 171 10.52 9.86 -0.65
C ASN A 171 9.58 11.05 -0.88
N ASP A 172 8.52 10.86 -1.67
CA ASP A 172 7.51 11.90 -1.84
C ASP A 172 6.55 11.94 -0.63
N VAL A 173 6.66 11.00 0.31
CA VAL A 173 5.83 10.94 1.53
C VAL A 173 6.50 11.71 2.65
N CYS A 174 5.74 12.57 3.31
CA CYS A 174 6.13 13.11 4.59
C CYS A 174 5.67 12.19 5.73
N TYR A 175 6.60 11.72 6.57
CA TYR A 175 6.30 10.88 7.73
C TYR A 175 6.15 11.75 8.97
N LEU A 176 4.91 12.11 9.30
CA LEU A 176 4.62 12.98 10.43
C LEU A 176 4.47 12.18 11.74
N ASN A 177 5.09 12.69 12.80
CA ASN A 177 4.88 12.19 14.17
C ASN A 177 3.58 12.71 14.79
N THR A 178 3.12 13.89 14.36
CA THR A 178 1.88 14.53 14.79
C THR A 178 0.98 14.72 13.57
N PRO A 179 -0.31 14.34 13.61
CA PRO A 179 -1.21 14.53 12.48
C PRO A 179 -1.30 15.99 12.05
N ALA A 180 -1.23 16.22 10.74
CA ALA A 180 -1.45 17.53 10.15
C ALA A 180 -2.91 17.69 9.74
N ARG A 181 -3.46 18.89 9.94
CA ARG A 181 -4.81 19.22 9.46
C ARG A 181 -4.84 19.27 7.94
N ILE A 182 -5.94 18.82 7.36
CA ILE A 182 -6.18 18.83 5.91
C ILE A 182 -7.46 19.58 5.56
N THR A 183 -7.50 20.07 4.32
CA THR A 183 -8.67 20.73 3.72
C THR A 183 -9.16 19.91 2.53
N PRO A 184 -10.48 19.60 2.44
CA PRO A 184 -11.05 18.91 1.29
C PRO A 184 -10.95 19.72 0.00
N THR A 185 -10.55 19.06 -1.09
CA THR A 185 -10.57 19.66 -2.44
C THR A 185 -11.98 19.56 -3.05
N ILE A 186 -12.19 20.18 -4.21
CA ILE A 186 -13.43 20.03 -4.97
C ILE A 186 -13.68 18.55 -5.31
N ILE A 187 -12.63 17.82 -5.73
CA ILE A 187 -12.72 16.40 -6.06
C ILE A 187 -13.11 15.59 -4.82
N GLY A 188 -12.47 15.84 -3.67
CA GLY A 188 -12.83 15.19 -2.41
C GLY A 188 -14.29 15.43 -2.01
N LYS A 189 -14.77 16.66 -2.16
CA LYS A 189 -16.18 17.01 -1.88
C LYS A 189 -17.15 16.31 -2.83
N LEU A 190 -16.87 16.28 -4.13
CA LEU A 190 -17.71 15.60 -5.13
C LEU A 190 -17.82 14.10 -4.87
N LEU A 191 -16.73 13.48 -4.42
CA LEU A 191 -16.70 12.06 -4.04
C LEU A 191 -17.27 11.80 -2.63
N GLY A 192 -17.65 12.84 -1.89
CA GLY A 192 -18.13 12.72 -0.51
C GLY A 192 -17.07 12.21 0.47
N TYR A 193 -15.78 12.37 0.14
CA TYR A 193 -14.68 11.98 1.02
C TYR A 193 -14.56 12.95 2.19
N GLN A 194 -14.46 12.40 3.40
CA GLN A 194 -14.37 13.15 4.65
C GLN A 194 -13.22 12.61 5.48
N SER A 195 -12.27 13.48 5.81
CA SER A 195 -11.18 13.24 6.75
C SER A 195 -10.68 14.61 7.23
N ARG A 196 -10.15 14.69 8.45
CA ARG A 196 -9.70 15.93 9.11
C ARG A 196 -8.20 16.06 9.15
N GLU A 197 -7.49 14.93 9.18
CA GLU A 197 -6.07 14.88 9.48
C GLU A 197 -5.35 13.84 8.61
N THR A 198 -4.03 13.96 8.56
CA THR A 198 -3.15 13.03 7.85
C THR A 198 -1.83 12.90 8.59
N ILE A 199 -1.27 11.69 8.62
CA ILE A 199 0.05 11.43 9.19
C ILE A 199 1.10 11.08 8.13
N ARG A 200 0.67 10.87 6.88
CA ARG A 200 1.51 10.43 5.76
C ARG A 200 1.12 11.14 4.46
N PRO A 201 1.10 12.48 4.43
CA PRO A 201 0.72 13.18 3.22
C PRO A 201 1.82 13.08 2.17
N VAL A 202 1.42 13.08 0.90
CA VAL A 202 2.33 12.91 -0.25
C VAL A 202 2.50 14.23 -0.97
N LYS A 203 3.74 14.56 -1.35
CA LYS A 203 4.06 15.79 -2.05
C LYS A 203 3.21 15.92 -3.30
N LEU A 204 2.64 17.11 -3.50
CA LEU A 204 1.77 17.33 -4.63
C LEU A 204 2.57 17.25 -5.94
N THR A 205 2.16 16.36 -6.84
CA THR A 205 2.75 16.20 -8.18
C THR A 205 1.66 16.24 -9.25
N THR A 206 2.04 16.42 -10.51
CA THR A 206 1.11 16.39 -11.65
C THR A 206 0.51 15.00 -11.91
N LYS A 207 0.93 13.97 -11.16
CA LYS A 207 0.49 12.58 -11.34
C LYS A 207 -0.63 12.18 -10.38
N ILE A 208 -0.98 13.04 -9.43
CA ILE A 208 -2.06 12.79 -8.47
C ILE A 208 -3.14 13.87 -8.52
N PHE A 209 -4.36 13.44 -8.27
CA PHE A 209 -5.52 14.29 -8.02
C PHE A 209 -5.80 14.28 -6.52
N PRO A 210 -5.51 15.38 -5.80
CA PRO A 210 -5.72 15.42 -4.35
C PRO A 210 -7.22 15.42 -4.02
N LEU A 211 -7.62 14.56 -3.09
CA LEU A 211 -8.94 14.60 -2.44
C LEU A 211 -8.91 15.56 -1.24
N THR A 212 -7.76 15.64 -0.58
CA THR A 212 -7.50 16.54 0.54
C THR A 212 -6.10 17.12 0.40
N MET A 213 -5.87 18.31 0.93
CA MET A 213 -4.58 19.00 0.89
C MET A 213 -4.18 19.53 2.25
N THR A 214 -2.88 19.62 2.48
CA THR A 214 -2.27 20.33 3.61
C THR A 214 -1.03 21.09 3.14
N GLU A 215 -0.66 22.12 3.88
CA GLU A 215 0.58 22.87 3.69
C GLU A 215 1.41 22.68 4.94
N LEU A 216 2.65 22.23 4.74
CA LEU A 216 3.57 21.80 5.79
C LEU A 216 4.82 22.69 5.78
N ASP A 217 5.43 22.79 6.96
CA ASP A 217 6.68 23.50 7.20
C ASP A 217 7.79 22.54 7.66
N GLY A 218 9.02 23.05 7.78
CA GLY A 218 10.17 22.27 8.26
C GLY A 218 10.73 21.32 7.20
N ILE A 219 11.04 20.07 7.59
CA ILE A 219 11.67 19.08 6.69
C ILE A 219 10.76 18.77 5.49
N CYS A 220 9.45 18.72 5.71
CA CYS A 220 8.46 18.47 4.66
C CYS A 220 7.84 19.77 4.15
N GLN A 221 8.65 20.77 3.79
CA GLN A 221 8.10 22.06 3.38
C GLN A 221 7.26 21.96 2.08
N GLY A 222 6.10 22.62 2.05
CA GLY A 222 5.28 22.84 0.87
C GLY A 222 3.90 22.18 0.90
N LYS A 223 3.31 21.99 -0.29
CA LYS A 223 1.94 21.45 -0.45
C LYS A 223 1.94 19.94 -0.63
N TYR A 224 1.08 19.28 0.14
CA TYR A 224 0.92 17.82 0.14
C TYR A 224 -0.55 17.42 0.07
N ALA A 225 -0.79 16.19 -0.37
CA ALA A 225 -2.10 15.54 -0.42
C ALA A 225 -2.17 14.45 0.65
N GLY A 226 -3.13 14.54 1.57
CA GLY A 226 -3.37 13.46 2.56
C GLY A 226 -3.99 12.23 1.90
N SER A 227 -5.01 12.47 1.07
CA SER A 227 -5.70 11.46 0.27
C SER A 227 -5.76 11.89 -1.18
N TRP A 228 -5.68 10.94 -2.09
CA TRP A 228 -5.45 11.23 -3.51
C TRP A 228 -5.87 10.07 -4.42
N ILE A 229 -6.02 10.41 -5.69
CA ILE A 229 -6.27 9.49 -6.80
C ILE A 229 -5.11 9.59 -7.78
N ALA A 230 -4.63 8.46 -8.29
CA ALA A 230 -3.67 8.39 -9.37
C ALA A 230 -4.21 7.51 -10.50
N GLN A 231 -4.04 7.94 -11.75
CA GLN A 231 -4.31 7.10 -12.90
C GLN A 231 -3.06 6.31 -13.26
N ILE A 232 -3.20 5.00 -13.43
CA ILE A 232 -2.10 4.09 -13.79
C ILE A 232 -2.60 3.21 -14.94
N GLY A 233 -2.10 3.47 -16.15
CA GLY A 233 -2.67 2.89 -17.37
C GLY A 233 -4.13 3.30 -17.55
N GLU A 234 -5.01 2.32 -17.80
CA GLU A 234 -6.45 2.57 -17.87
C GLU A 234 -7.15 2.58 -16.50
N GLY A 235 -6.45 2.14 -15.46
CA GLY A 235 -6.99 1.96 -14.11
C GLY A 235 -6.67 3.10 -13.16
N VAL A 236 -7.13 2.95 -11.92
CA VAL A 236 -7.07 3.99 -10.91
C VAL A 236 -6.62 3.41 -9.57
N PHE A 237 -5.65 4.07 -8.95
CA PHE A 237 -5.25 3.83 -7.57
C PHE A 237 -5.74 4.98 -6.69
N VAL A 238 -6.49 4.67 -5.65
CA VAL A 238 -7.04 5.63 -4.70
C VAL A 238 -6.46 5.34 -3.33
N ARG A 239 -5.93 6.36 -2.67
CA ARG A 239 -5.51 6.26 -1.27
C ARG A 239 -6.43 7.08 -0.39
N LEU A 240 -7.02 6.42 0.61
CA LEU A 240 -7.94 6.99 1.60
C LEU A 240 -7.46 6.67 3.02
N TYR A 241 -7.75 7.56 3.96
CA TYR A 241 -7.61 7.36 5.41
C TYR A 241 -6.26 6.81 5.87
N ASP A 242 -5.32 7.68 6.21
CA ASP A 242 -4.03 7.28 6.78
C ASP A 242 -3.89 7.56 8.28
N HIS A 243 -4.91 8.15 8.90
CA HIS A 243 -4.98 8.39 10.33
C HIS A 243 -6.26 7.81 10.94
N ARG A 244 -6.16 7.35 12.20
CA ARG A 244 -7.29 6.90 13.02
C ARG A 244 -8.14 8.10 13.40
N GLU A 245 -9.20 8.32 12.64
CA GLU A 245 -10.21 9.31 12.95
C GLU A 245 -11.49 8.67 13.51
N ASP A 246 -12.16 9.39 14.40
CA ASP A 246 -13.49 9.08 14.92
C ASP A 246 -14.57 9.11 13.81
N ILE A 247 -14.33 9.85 12.74
CA ILE A 247 -15.30 10.12 11.67
C ILE A 247 -15.21 9.21 10.45
N VAL A 248 -14.37 8.17 10.45
CA VAL A 248 -14.22 7.31 9.26
C VAL A 248 -15.56 6.61 8.93
N ASN A 249 -16.17 7.03 7.82
CA ASN A 249 -17.38 6.40 7.30
C ASN A 249 -17.01 5.31 6.28
N VAL A 250 -17.07 4.06 6.73
CA VAL A 250 -16.69 2.90 5.92
C VAL A 250 -17.58 2.74 4.68
N SER A 251 -18.86 3.12 4.72
CA SER A 251 -19.73 3.02 3.53
C SER A 251 -19.25 3.94 2.41
N ASN A 252 -18.60 5.06 2.73
CA ASN A 252 -18.07 5.98 1.73
C ASN A 252 -16.89 5.38 0.96
N ILE A 253 -16.12 4.46 1.55
CA ILE A 253 -15.02 3.77 0.87
C ILE A 253 -15.56 3.03 -0.36
N PHE A 254 -16.59 2.20 -0.16
CA PHE A 254 -17.22 1.44 -1.23
C PHE A 254 -17.92 2.36 -2.23
N LYS A 255 -18.65 3.39 -1.76
CA LYS A 255 -19.31 4.36 -2.64
C LYS A 255 -18.32 5.06 -3.59
N ILE A 256 -17.14 5.45 -3.08
CA ILE A 256 -16.08 6.05 -3.89
C ILE A 256 -15.58 5.03 -4.93
N ALA A 257 -15.32 3.79 -4.52
CA ALA A 257 -14.89 2.72 -5.43
C ALA A 257 -15.89 2.49 -6.58
N GLU A 258 -17.18 2.38 -6.27
CA GLU A 258 -18.26 2.20 -7.25
C GLU A 258 -18.37 3.40 -8.20
N THR A 259 -18.26 4.62 -7.67
CA THR A 259 -18.32 5.85 -8.48
C THR A 259 -17.21 5.88 -9.53
N LEU A 260 -16.00 5.43 -9.15
CA LEU A 260 -14.87 5.34 -10.06
C LEU A 260 -15.04 4.20 -11.08
N SER A 261 -15.56 3.05 -10.66
CA SER A 261 -15.87 1.92 -11.55
C SER A 261 -16.84 2.31 -12.65
N ASN A 262 -17.96 2.92 -12.26
CA ASN A 262 -18.96 3.40 -13.21
C ASN A 262 -18.37 4.44 -14.19
N SER A 263 -17.51 5.34 -13.69
CA SER A 263 -16.86 6.36 -14.52
C SER A 263 -15.89 5.76 -15.56
N ILE A 264 -15.14 4.73 -15.21
CA ILE A 264 -14.24 4.02 -16.13
C ILE A 264 -15.02 3.24 -17.19
N GLN A 265 -16.17 2.67 -16.81
CA GLN A 265 -17.01 1.89 -17.72
C GLN A 265 -17.74 2.75 -18.75
N LEU A 266 -18.11 4.00 -18.40
CA LEU A 266 -18.77 4.93 -19.30
C LEU A 266 -17.85 5.52 -20.38
N LYS A 267 -16.52 5.34 -20.28
CA LYS A 267 -15.59 5.58 -21.39
C LYS A 267 -15.69 4.42 -22.39
N LEU A 268 -16.74 4.48 -23.22
CA LEU A 268 -16.97 3.69 -24.43
C LEU A 268 -17.07 4.65 -25.62
#